data_AF-A0A3D3XV87-F1
#
_entry.id   AF-A0A3D3XV87-F1
#
_cell.length_a   1.000
_cell.length_b   1.000
_cell.length_c   1.000
_cell.angle_alpha   90.00
_cell.angle_beta   90.00
_cell.angle_gamma   90.00
#
_symmetry.space_group_name_H-M   'P 1'
#
loop_
_entity.id
_entity.type
_entity.pdbx_description
1 polymer ?
#
loop_
_entity_poly.entity_id
_entity_poly.type
_entity_poly.pdbx_seq_one_letter_code
_entity_poly.pdbx_strand_id
1 'polypeptide(L)'
;VEAYLPARQPDSKIFRLWEVAGTSHVNIPRSMTASGGAEGPNWMSYQPAYQAAIRHTHNWIVSGIEPPRMPRIAMTNAQAGRRTIERDVDGNAVGGIRLPDLAVPTARHRGAGQFGGGSDNRFAFLYGLSQDFEDEKLAKLYPNRSIFLEKYERELDRCVKEGIILE
;
A
#
# COMPACT_ATOMS: atom_id res chain seq x y z
N VAL A 1 -17.68 -6.40 -0.99
CA VAL A 1 -17.62 -5.31 0.03
C VAL A 1 -16.29 -5.47 0.70
N GLU A 2 -15.50 -4.41 0.76
CA GLU A 2 -14.22 -4.45 1.47
C GLU A 2 -14.47 -4.68 2.96
N ALA A 3 -14.03 -5.82 3.49
CA ALA A 3 -14.35 -6.26 4.85
C ALA A 3 -13.85 -5.30 5.94
N TYR A 4 -12.84 -4.49 5.65
CA TYR A 4 -12.30 -3.51 6.59
C TYR A 4 -13.13 -2.21 6.67
N LEU A 5 -13.98 -1.91 5.67
CA LEU A 5 -14.69 -0.64 5.63
C LEU A 5 -15.61 -0.40 6.84
N PRO A 6 -16.39 -1.41 7.31
CA PRO A 6 -17.17 -1.28 8.55
C PRO A 6 -16.31 -1.11 9.82
N ALA A 7 -15.02 -1.48 9.78
CA ALA A 7 -14.09 -1.33 10.90
C ALA A 7 -13.42 0.05 10.96
N ARG A 8 -13.64 0.92 9.96
CA ARG A 8 -13.11 2.30 10.00
C ARG A 8 -13.67 3.06 11.19
N GLN A 9 -12.78 3.71 11.91
CA GLN A 9 -13.12 4.62 13.00
C GLN A 9 -12.49 6.00 12.74
N PRO A 10 -13.16 7.09 13.15
CA PRO A 10 -12.57 8.41 13.12
C PRO A 10 -11.37 8.48 14.08
N ASP A 11 -10.36 9.26 13.71
CA ASP A 11 -9.24 9.56 14.60
C ASP A 11 -9.74 10.32 15.84
N SER A 12 -9.27 9.92 17.03
CA SER A 12 -9.73 10.45 18.33
C SER A 12 -8.54 10.74 19.26
N LYS A 13 -8.81 11.14 20.51
CA LYS A 13 -7.72 11.34 21.50
C LYS A 13 -6.98 10.05 21.90
N ILE A 14 -7.47 8.88 21.51
CA ILE A 14 -6.90 7.57 21.89
C ILE A 14 -6.76 6.61 20.70
N PHE A 15 -7.11 7.06 19.49
CA PHE A 15 -7.11 6.21 18.30
C PHE A 15 -6.64 6.97 17.06
N ARG A 16 -5.79 6.33 16.26
CA ARG A 16 -5.37 6.74 14.93
C ARG A 16 -5.47 5.52 14.02
N LEU A 17 -6.20 5.65 12.92
CA LEU A 17 -6.24 4.62 11.88
C LEU A 17 -5.25 4.98 10.78
N TRP A 18 -4.43 4.02 10.35
CA TRP A 18 -3.48 4.17 9.26
C TRP A 18 -3.79 3.08 8.24
N GLU A 19 -4.08 3.49 7.00
CA GLU A 19 -4.42 2.57 5.91
C GLU A 19 -3.34 2.64 4.85
N VAL A 20 -2.49 1.62 4.79
CA VAL A 20 -1.41 1.54 3.80
C VAL A 20 -1.95 1.00 2.49
N ALA A 21 -1.93 1.83 1.46
CA ALA A 21 -2.47 1.49 0.16
C ALA A 21 -1.57 0.46 -0.53
N GLY A 22 -2.16 -0.48 -1.25
CA GLY A 22 -1.45 -1.47 -2.07
C GLY A 22 -0.90 -2.68 -1.31
N THR A 23 -0.86 -2.68 0.03
CA THR A 23 -0.25 -3.78 0.80
C THR A 23 -1.25 -4.90 1.10
N SER A 24 -0.73 -6.11 1.31
CA SER A 24 -1.48 -7.33 1.67
C SER A 24 -1.20 -7.76 3.11
N HIS A 25 -1.90 -8.81 3.56
CA HIS A 25 -1.66 -9.37 4.89
C HIS A 25 -0.30 -10.08 4.97
N VAL A 26 0.04 -10.84 3.92
CA VAL A 26 1.35 -11.45 3.72
C VAL A 26 1.97 -10.87 2.46
N ASN A 27 3.19 -10.36 2.55
CA ASN A 27 3.99 -9.99 1.39
C ASN A 27 5.18 -10.95 1.22
N ILE A 28 5.57 -11.23 -0.02
CA ILE A 28 6.73 -12.07 -0.35
C ILE A 28 7.82 -11.19 -0.95
N PRO A 29 9.12 -11.41 -0.67
CA PRO A 29 10.18 -10.64 -1.31
C PRO A 29 10.07 -10.65 -2.84
N ARG A 30 10.24 -9.48 -3.46
CA ARG A 30 10.04 -9.30 -4.92
C ARG A 30 10.86 -10.27 -5.78
N SER A 31 12.04 -10.66 -5.31
CA SER A 31 12.90 -11.64 -5.99
C SER A 31 12.29 -13.04 -6.11
N MET A 32 11.32 -13.39 -5.24
CA MET A 32 10.61 -14.68 -5.28
C MET A 32 9.25 -14.57 -5.98
N THR A 33 8.80 -13.37 -6.33
CA THR A 33 7.52 -13.12 -7.01
C THR A 33 7.69 -12.78 -8.48
N ALA A 34 8.93 -12.73 -8.99
CA ALA A 34 9.20 -12.40 -10.38
C ALA A 34 8.58 -13.43 -11.33
N SER A 35 7.51 -13.04 -11.99
CA SER A 35 6.62 -13.91 -12.77
C SER A 35 6.59 -13.54 -14.26
N GLY A 36 7.55 -12.75 -14.74
CA GLY A 36 7.64 -12.36 -16.15
C GLY A 36 6.38 -11.64 -16.66
N GLY A 37 5.82 -10.72 -15.86
CA GLY A 37 4.60 -9.97 -16.20
C GLY A 37 3.28 -10.64 -15.80
N ALA A 38 3.29 -11.93 -15.40
CA ALA A 38 2.10 -12.58 -14.87
C ALA A 38 1.76 -12.08 -13.45
N GLU A 39 0.49 -12.16 -13.06
CA GLU A 39 0.08 -11.81 -11.70
C GLU A 39 0.60 -12.85 -10.69
N GLY A 40 1.18 -12.38 -9.59
CA GLY A 40 1.75 -13.21 -8.53
C GLY A 40 1.43 -12.69 -7.13
N PRO A 41 1.96 -13.32 -6.07
CA PRO A 41 1.84 -12.83 -4.70
C PRO A 41 2.31 -11.37 -4.57
N ASN A 42 1.70 -10.61 -3.69
CA ASN A 42 2.08 -9.21 -3.53
C ASN A 42 3.42 -9.08 -2.81
N TRP A 43 4.31 -8.26 -3.37
CA TRP A 43 5.62 -8.01 -2.78
C TRP A 43 5.72 -6.71 -1.98
N MET A 44 4.72 -5.84 -2.07
CA MET A 44 4.73 -4.55 -1.38
C MET A 44 4.59 -4.75 0.14
N SER A 45 5.53 -4.18 0.89
CA SER A 45 5.54 -4.26 2.35
C SER A 45 4.98 -3.00 2.99
N TYR A 46 4.16 -3.15 4.03
CA TYR A 46 3.76 -2.04 4.91
C TYR A 46 4.75 -1.79 6.05
N GLN A 47 5.85 -2.55 6.12
CA GLN A 47 6.77 -2.55 7.26
C GLN A 47 7.32 -1.16 7.62
N PRO A 48 7.72 -0.27 6.67
CA PRO A 48 8.18 1.07 7.02
C PRO A 48 7.13 1.89 7.77
N ALA A 49 5.87 1.86 7.30
CA ALA A 49 4.75 2.53 7.95
C ALA A 49 4.39 1.90 9.30
N TYR A 50 4.51 0.58 9.43
CA TYR A 50 4.31 -0.09 10.72
C TYR A 50 5.35 0.33 11.76
N GLN A 51 6.64 0.35 11.40
CA GLN A 51 7.71 0.79 12.30
C GLN A 51 7.51 2.24 12.76
N ALA A 52 7.12 3.13 11.82
CA ALA A 52 6.78 4.50 12.17
C ALA A 52 5.57 4.58 13.11
N ALA A 53 4.50 3.83 12.84
CA ALA A 53 3.31 3.81 13.70
C ALA A 53 3.63 3.32 15.13
N ILE A 54 4.52 2.33 15.29
CA ILE A 54 5.00 1.89 16.61
C ILE A 54 5.79 3.00 17.32
N ARG A 55 6.71 3.70 16.63
CA ARG A 55 7.43 4.84 17.20
C ARG A 55 6.49 5.96 17.63
N HIS A 56 5.52 6.30 16.79
CA HIS A 56 4.51 7.31 17.13
C HIS A 56 3.66 6.89 18.32
N THR A 57 3.30 5.60 18.43
CA THR A 57 2.55 5.07 19.58
C THR A 57 3.35 5.22 20.87
N HIS A 58 4.65 4.90 20.83
CA HIS A 58 5.55 5.12 21.97
C HIS A 58 5.61 6.60 22.38
N ASN A 59 5.84 7.49 21.42
CA ASN A 59 5.92 8.95 21.68
C ASN A 59 4.59 9.51 22.20
N TRP A 60 3.47 8.96 21.75
CA TRP A 60 2.15 9.36 22.21
C TRP A 60 1.93 8.99 23.68
N ILE A 61 2.30 7.77 24.06
CA ILE A 61 2.15 7.27 25.44
C ILE A 61 3.09 8.01 26.39
N VAL A 62 4.35 8.21 26.00
CA VAL A 62 5.39 8.74 26.90
C VAL A 62 5.38 10.27 26.97
N SER A 63 5.13 10.94 25.85
CA SER A 63 5.32 12.38 25.71
C SER A 63 4.08 13.13 25.25
N GLY A 64 2.95 12.45 25.04
CA GLY A 64 1.70 13.07 24.57
C GLY A 64 1.75 13.58 23.12
N ILE A 65 2.81 13.28 22.36
CA ILE A 65 2.94 13.70 20.95
C ILE A 65 2.05 12.79 20.11
N GLU A 66 0.96 13.35 19.57
CA GLU A 66 0.01 12.58 18.78
C GLU A 66 0.62 12.08 17.46
N PRO A 67 0.32 10.84 17.03
CA PRO A 67 0.68 10.38 15.69
C PRO A 67 0.00 11.24 14.62
N PRO A 68 0.64 11.45 13.46
CA PRO A 68 0.04 12.17 12.36
C PRO A 68 -1.26 11.51 11.88
N ARG A 69 -2.20 12.35 11.45
CA ARG A 69 -3.46 11.93 10.84
C ARG A 69 -3.20 11.60 9.38
N MET A 70 -3.63 10.41 8.95
CA MET A 70 -3.34 9.92 7.62
C MET A 70 -4.60 9.86 6.74
N PRO A 71 -4.46 10.13 5.43
CA PRO A 71 -5.58 9.98 4.50
C PRO A 71 -6.12 8.56 4.51
N ARG A 72 -7.41 8.42 4.25
CA ARG A 72 -8.09 7.12 4.09
C ARG A 72 -7.99 6.67 2.64
N ILE A 73 -8.03 5.36 2.40
CA ILE A 73 -8.20 4.81 1.06
C ILE A 73 -9.56 5.28 0.53
N ALA A 74 -9.59 5.83 -0.69
CA ALA A 74 -10.79 6.34 -1.33
C ALA A 74 -11.70 5.18 -1.76
N MET A 75 -12.99 5.29 -1.44
CA MET A 75 -14.01 4.28 -1.71
C MET A 75 -14.98 4.81 -2.75
N THR A 76 -15.42 3.95 -3.67
CA THR A 76 -16.45 4.31 -4.64
C THR A 76 -17.72 4.75 -3.92
N ASN A 77 -18.56 5.52 -4.62
CA ASN A 77 -19.96 5.67 -4.23
C ASN A 77 -20.60 4.29 -4.04
N ALA A 78 -21.59 4.18 -3.16
CA ALA A 78 -22.24 2.90 -2.91
C ALA A 78 -23.09 2.48 -4.11
N GLN A 79 -22.83 1.31 -4.70
CA GLN A 79 -23.72 0.67 -5.67
C GLN A 79 -24.29 -0.61 -5.07
N ALA A 80 -25.62 -0.74 -5.08
CA ALA A 80 -26.34 -1.85 -4.45
C ALA A 80 -25.90 -2.11 -2.99
N GLY A 81 -25.66 -1.04 -2.22
CA GLY A 81 -25.21 -1.11 -0.83
C GLY A 81 -23.74 -1.54 -0.64
N ARG A 82 -22.97 -1.68 -1.72
CA ARG A 82 -21.57 -2.09 -1.69
C ARG A 82 -20.66 -0.94 -2.12
N ARG A 83 -19.54 -0.77 -1.41
CA ARG A 83 -18.44 0.10 -1.81
C ARG A 83 -17.20 -0.75 -2.08
N THR A 84 -16.42 -0.35 -3.08
CA THR A 84 -15.13 -0.93 -3.42
C THR A 84 -14.04 0.14 -3.36
N ILE A 85 -12.78 -0.28 -3.36
CA ILE A 85 -11.64 0.65 -3.42
C ILE A 85 -11.66 1.39 -4.76
N GLU A 86 -11.55 2.72 -4.74
CA GLU A 86 -11.29 3.53 -5.95
C GLU A 86 -9.87 3.29 -6.43
N ARG A 87 -9.70 3.21 -7.74
CA ARG A 87 -8.44 2.83 -8.37
C ARG A 87 -8.02 3.85 -9.42
N ASP A 88 -6.72 4.13 -9.47
CA ASP A 88 -6.12 4.96 -10.50
C ASP A 88 -6.00 4.20 -11.84
N VAL A 89 -5.46 4.88 -12.85
CA VAL A 89 -5.28 4.34 -14.21
C VAL A 89 -4.39 3.10 -14.26
N ASP A 90 -3.54 2.90 -13.25
CA ASP A 90 -2.66 1.75 -13.11
C ASP A 90 -3.33 0.62 -12.29
N GLY A 91 -4.55 0.87 -11.84
CA GLY A 91 -5.33 0.01 -10.98
C GLY A 91 -4.95 0.13 -9.50
N ASN A 92 -3.99 0.95 -9.10
CA ASN A 92 -3.58 1.09 -7.70
C ASN A 92 -4.62 1.87 -6.88
N ALA A 93 -4.70 1.59 -5.58
CA ALA A 93 -5.70 2.20 -4.71
C ALA A 93 -5.47 3.71 -4.57
N VAL A 94 -6.53 4.51 -4.74
CA VAL A 94 -6.49 5.98 -4.54
C VAL A 94 -6.61 6.30 -3.04
N GLY A 95 -5.95 7.38 -2.60
CA GLY A 95 -5.90 7.77 -1.20
C GLY A 95 -5.05 6.80 -0.37
N GLY A 96 -5.26 6.82 0.95
CA GLY A 96 -4.46 6.06 1.90
C GLY A 96 -3.01 6.56 1.98
N ILE A 97 -2.23 5.88 2.82
CA ILE A 97 -0.77 6.07 2.89
C ILE A 97 -0.17 5.41 1.65
N ARG A 98 0.35 6.23 0.73
CA ARG A 98 1.07 5.77 -0.46
C ARG A 98 2.57 5.81 -0.16
N LEU A 99 3.16 4.64 0.10
CA LEU A 99 4.61 4.47 0.19
C LEU A 99 5.26 4.69 -1.19
N PRO A 100 6.58 4.94 -1.27
CA PRO A 100 7.26 5.19 -2.53
C PRO A 100 6.98 4.14 -3.62
N ASP A 101 6.88 2.86 -3.25
CA ASP A 101 6.58 1.76 -4.19
C ASP A 101 5.19 1.87 -4.86
N LEU A 102 4.24 2.59 -4.25
CA LEU A 102 2.91 2.84 -4.83
C LEU A 102 2.77 4.26 -5.41
N ALA A 103 3.51 5.24 -4.86
CA ALA A 103 3.53 6.60 -5.35
C ALA A 103 4.34 6.73 -6.66
N VAL A 104 5.37 5.90 -6.82
CA VAL A 104 6.21 5.77 -8.01
C VAL A 104 6.13 4.31 -8.51
N PRO A 105 4.95 3.88 -8.98
CA PRO A 105 4.67 2.47 -9.18
C PRO A 105 5.49 1.87 -10.33
N THR A 106 6.01 0.68 -10.08
CA THR A 106 6.57 -0.23 -11.12
C THR A 106 5.69 -1.46 -11.32
N ALA A 107 4.62 -1.57 -10.54
CA ALA A 107 3.66 -2.66 -10.55
C ALA A 107 2.28 -2.18 -10.10
N ARG A 108 1.27 -2.98 -10.43
CA ARG A 108 -0.06 -2.92 -9.84
C ARG A 108 -0.10 -3.77 -8.58
N HIS A 109 -0.67 -3.26 -7.51
CA HIS A 109 -0.78 -3.95 -6.22
C HIS A 109 -2.23 -4.10 -5.74
N ARG A 110 -2.52 -5.23 -5.08
CA ARG A 110 -3.81 -5.56 -4.47
C ARG A 110 -3.58 -6.18 -3.09
N GLY A 111 -4.32 -5.70 -2.09
CA GLY A 111 -4.28 -6.31 -0.75
C GLY A 111 -5.02 -7.65 -0.66
N ALA A 112 -6.04 -7.86 -1.50
CA ALA A 112 -6.81 -9.09 -1.56
C ALA A 112 -6.24 -10.05 -2.61
N GLY A 113 -5.90 -11.26 -2.20
CA GLY A 113 -5.54 -12.37 -3.08
C GLY A 113 -6.77 -13.15 -3.58
N GLN A 114 -6.52 -14.24 -4.31
CA GLN A 114 -7.58 -15.13 -4.79
C GLN A 114 -7.60 -16.44 -3.97
N PHE A 115 -8.80 -16.97 -3.73
CA PHE A 115 -8.96 -18.32 -3.20
C PHE A 115 -8.63 -19.34 -4.29
N GLY A 116 -7.94 -20.43 -3.93
CA GLY A 116 -7.75 -21.58 -4.83
C GLY A 116 -6.84 -21.34 -6.04
N GLY A 117 -5.91 -20.37 -5.96
CA GLY A 117 -4.95 -20.03 -7.01
C GLY A 117 -3.88 -21.11 -7.24
N GLY A 118 -4.28 -22.31 -7.63
CA GLY A 118 -3.41 -23.37 -8.15
C GLY A 118 -2.51 -24.09 -7.15
N SER A 119 -2.52 -23.71 -5.87
CA SER A 119 -1.87 -24.45 -4.79
C SER A 119 -2.90 -24.85 -3.73
N ASP A 120 -2.68 -25.97 -3.05
CA ASP A 120 -3.49 -26.44 -1.90
C ASP A 120 -3.46 -25.47 -0.69
N ASN A 121 -2.88 -24.27 -0.85
CA ASN A 121 -2.81 -23.25 0.17
C ASN A 121 -4.15 -22.55 0.35
N ARG A 122 -4.91 -23.00 1.36
CA ARG A 122 -6.18 -22.38 1.79
C ARG A 122 -6.05 -20.91 2.20
N PHE A 123 -4.83 -20.42 2.44
CA PHE A 123 -4.54 -19.03 2.83
C PHE A 123 -4.01 -18.16 1.69
N ALA A 124 -4.07 -18.61 0.43
CA ALA A 124 -3.59 -17.85 -0.74
C ALA A 124 -4.20 -16.43 -0.83
N PHE A 125 -5.44 -16.24 -0.36
CA PHE A 125 -6.10 -14.94 -0.34
C PHE A 125 -5.41 -13.88 0.54
N LEU A 126 -4.56 -14.28 1.49
CA LEU A 126 -3.80 -13.36 2.36
C LEU A 126 -2.60 -12.71 1.67
N TYR A 127 -2.12 -13.32 0.58
CA TYR A 127 -0.90 -12.89 -0.10
C TYR A 127 -1.09 -11.66 -0.99
N GLY A 128 -2.33 -11.21 -1.19
CA GLY A 128 -2.62 -10.16 -2.16
C GLY A 128 -2.24 -10.57 -3.58
N LEU A 129 -2.15 -9.58 -4.46
CA LEU A 129 -1.66 -9.75 -5.83
C LEU A 129 -0.71 -8.60 -6.19
N SER A 130 0.32 -8.91 -6.96
CA SER A 130 1.12 -7.92 -7.68
C SER A 130 1.29 -8.32 -9.14
N GLN A 131 1.36 -7.32 -10.01
CA GLN A 131 1.66 -7.50 -11.42
C GLN A 131 2.58 -6.37 -11.87
N ASP A 132 3.82 -6.72 -12.20
CA ASP A 132 4.82 -5.76 -12.69
C ASP A 132 4.35 -5.15 -14.02
N PHE A 133 4.68 -3.88 -14.24
CA PHE A 133 4.38 -3.22 -15.51
C PHE A 133 5.29 -3.71 -16.62
N GLU A 134 4.74 -3.80 -17.84
CA GLU A 134 5.52 -4.08 -19.05
C GLU A 134 6.59 -3.01 -19.29
N ASP A 135 7.68 -3.42 -19.95
CA ASP A 135 8.84 -2.58 -20.22
C ASP A 135 8.46 -1.31 -21.00
N GLU A 136 7.52 -1.38 -21.95
CA GLU A 136 7.07 -0.21 -22.71
C GLU A 136 6.38 0.83 -21.82
N LYS A 137 5.69 0.39 -20.77
CA LYS A 137 5.06 1.29 -19.81
C LYS A 137 6.10 1.88 -18.87
N LEU A 138 7.03 1.07 -18.37
CA LEU A 138 8.13 1.54 -17.53
C LEU A 138 9.00 2.57 -18.27
N ALA A 139 9.34 2.33 -19.54
CA ALA A 139 10.11 3.25 -20.37
C ALA A 139 9.39 4.60 -20.58
N LYS A 140 8.04 4.60 -20.63
CA LYS A 140 7.25 5.84 -20.71
C LYS A 140 7.19 6.59 -19.37
N LEU A 141 7.03 5.87 -18.26
CA LEU A 141 6.93 6.46 -16.92
C LEU A 141 8.29 6.98 -16.41
N TYR A 142 9.34 6.22 -16.72
CA TYR A 142 10.72 6.38 -16.25
C TYR A 142 11.70 6.15 -17.42
N PRO A 143 11.91 7.13 -18.31
CA PRO A 143 12.77 6.97 -19.48
C PRO A 143 14.22 6.61 -19.19
N ASN A 144 14.68 6.88 -17.96
CA ASN A 144 15.97 6.46 -17.47
C ASN A 144 15.97 6.32 -15.94
N ARG A 145 17.03 5.71 -15.40
CA ARG A 145 17.21 5.47 -13.97
C ARG A 145 17.17 6.75 -13.12
N SER A 146 17.74 7.85 -13.60
CA SER A 146 17.77 9.10 -12.85
C SER A 146 16.36 9.67 -12.65
N ILE A 147 15.48 9.59 -13.65
CA ILE A 147 14.08 10.01 -13.52
C ILE A 147 13.32 9.14 -12.52
N PHE A 148 13.56 7.83 -12.51
CA PHE A 148 12.96 6.96 -11.50
C PHE A 148 13.42 7.34 -10.10
N LEU A 149 14.73 7.47 -9.88
CA LEU A 149 15.29 7.79 -8.58
C LEU A 149 14.85 9.16 -8.07
N GLU A 150 14.87 10.20 -8.90
CA GLU A 150 14.42 11.53 -8.49
C GLU A 150 12.96 11.51 -8.00
N LYS A 151 12.09 10.77 -8.71
CA LYS A 151 10.70 10.61 -8.28
C LYS A 151 10.60 9.80 -6.98
N TYR A 152 11.36 8.71 -6.87
CA TYR A 152 11.32 7.82 -5.71
C TYR A 152 11.86 8.50 -4.45
N GLU A 153 13.01 9.17 -4.55
CA GLU A 153 13.64 9.95 -3.47
C GLU A 153 12.72 11.08 -3.00
N ARG A 154 12.08 11.81 -3.92
CA ARG A 154 11.10 12.83 -3.55
C ARG A 154 9.93 12.26 -2.73
N GLU A 155 9.41 11.08 -3.10
CA GLU A 155 8.32 10.43 -2.35
C GLU A 155 8.80 9.82 -1.03
N LEU A 156 10.05 9.36 -0.97
CA LEU A 156 10.69 8.91 0.27
C LEU A 156 10.84 10.06 1.24
N ASP A 157 11.40 11.19 0.81
CA ASP A 157 11.56 12.41 1.62
C ASP A 157 10.21 12.92 2.13
N ARG A 158 9.19 12.90 1.27
CA ARG A 158 7.82 13.22 1.68
C ARG A 158 7.33 12.28 2.79
N CYS A 159 7.52 10.98 2.63
CA CYS A 159 7.11 9.99 3.63
C CYS A 159 7.87 10.16 4.97
N VAL A 160 9.17 10.47 4.94
CA VAL A 160 9.96 10.76 6.15
C VAL A 160 9.44 12.03 6.82
N LYS A 161 9.23 13.11 6.06
CA LYS A 161 8.71 14.38 6.57
C LYS A 161 7.32 14.27 7.18
N GLU A 162 6.45 13.43 6.60
CA GLU A 162 5.10 13.16 7.12
C GLU A 162 5.10 12.15 8.28
N GLY A 163 6.26 11.59 8.64
CA GLY A 163 6.39 10.59 9.70
C GLY A 163 5.80 9.22 9.32
N ILE A 164 5.62 8.95 8.03
CA ILE A 164 5.18 7.65 7.48
C ILE A 164 6.35 6.65 7.49
N ILE A 165 7.57 7.14 7.26
CA ILE A 165 8.80 6.35 7.29
C ILE A 165 9.73 6.99 8.33
N LEU A 166 10.51 6.17 9.03
CA LEU A 166 11.53 6.65 9.98
C LEU A 166 12.77 7.14 9.22
N GLU A 167 13.40 8.20 9.75
CA GLU A 167 14.74 8.66 9.31
C GLU A 167 15.84 7.65 9.67
#